data_AF-A0AAR5P3H9-F1
#
_entry.id   AF-A0AAR5P3H9-F1
#
_cell.length_a   1.000
_cell.length_b   1.000
_cell.length_c   1.000
_cell.angle_alpha   90.00
_cell.angle_beta   90.00
_cell.angle_gamma   90.00
#
_symmetry.space_group_name_H-M   'P 1'
#
loop_
_entity.id
_entity.type
_entity.pdbx_description
1 polymer ?
#
loop_
_entity_poly.entity_id
_entity_poly.type
_entity_poly.pdbx_seq_one_letter_code
_entity_poly.pdbx_strand_id
1 'polypeptide(L)'
;MEPSGVGLNKKAYFVCPGIGEPWTELPDVSPQQIRVARQIHKAFSGRLDTPIQTHPEFPGQERHLLRAQIARISSATLVAPLGFYTFGAEELGEGAEEEEEEVTVQRYY
;
A
#
# COMPACT_ATOMS: atom_id res chain seq x y z
N MET A 1 -14.68 3.37 -2.96
CA MET A 1 -13.78 2.60 -2.07
C MET A 1 -13.37 1.38 -2.85
N GLU A 2 -12.08 1.01 -2.83
CA GLU A 2 -11.64 -0.21 -3.52
C GLU A 2 -12.18 -1.44 -2.77
N PRO A 3 -12.75 -2.43 -3.47
CA PRO A 3 -13.17 -3.69 -2.85
C PRO A 3 -11.99 -4.44 -2.21
N SER A 4 -12.31 -5.30 -1.23
CA SER A 4 -11.32 -6.21 -0.66
C SER A 4 -10.73 -7.11 -1.76
N GLY A 5 -9.40 -7.26 -1.77
CA GLY A 5 -8.67 -8.01 -2.79
C GLY A 5 -8.20 -7.20 -4.00
N VAL A 6 -8.56 -5.91 -4.11
CA VAL A 6 -8.20 -5.05 -5.25
C VAL A 6 -7.38 -3.85 -4.80
N GLY A 7 -6.43 -3.41 -5.65
CA GLY A 7 -5.66 -2.18 -5.46
C GLY A 7 -4.90 -2.13 -4.14
N LEU A 8 -5.07 -1.05 -3.37
CA LEU A 8 -4.48 -0.85 -2.05
C LEU A 8 -5.05 -1.82 -0.99
N ASN A 9 -6.20 -2.44 -1.24
CA ASN A 9 -6.83 -3.46 -0.39
C ASN A 9 -6.58 -4.89 -0.91
N LYS A 10 -5.59 -5.11 -1.79
CA LYS A 10 -5.18 -6.46 -2.27
C LYS A 10 -4.67 -7.38 -1.16
N LYS A 11 -4.13 -6.83 -0.06
CA LYS A 11 -3.59 -7.61 1.07
C LYS A 11 -4.27 -7.17 2.38
N ALA A 12 -4.61 -8.16 3.21
CA ALA A 12 -4.99 -7.94 4.60
C ALA A 12 -3.73 -7.77 5.47
N TYR A 13 -3.79 -6.88 6.45
CA TYR A 13 -2.67 -6.59 7.35
C TYR A 13 -3.08 -6.86 8.80
N PHE A 14 -2.30 -7.67 9.49
CA PHE A 14 -2.48 -7.98 10.90
C PHE A 14 -1.34 -7.34 11.71
N VAL A 15 -1.67 -6.83 12.89
CA VAL A 15 -0.72 -6.21 13.81
C VAL A 15 -0.78 -6.90 15.17
N CYS A 16 0.36 -6.92 15.85
CA CYS A 16 0.51 -7.53 17.15
C CYS A 16 1.51 -6.68 17.99
N PRO A 17 1.26 -6.42 19.29
CA PRO A 17 2.15 -5.59 20.11
C PRO A 17 3.47 -6.28 20.46
N GLY A 18 3.48 -7.61 20.47
CA GLY A 18 4.62 -8.41 20.92
C GLY A 18 4.58 -9.85 20.39
N ILE A 19 5.71 -10.56 20.50
CA ILE A 19 5.78 -11.95 20.05
C ILE A 19 4.88 -12.83 20.94
N GLY A 20 3.96 -13.58 20.34
CA GLY A 20 3.03 -14.47 21.05
C GLY A 20 1.74 -13.80 21.55
N GLU A 21 1.57 -12.51 21.31
CA GLU A 21 0.34 -11.77 21.63
C GLU A 21 -0.74 -11.93 20.54
N PRO A 22 -2.01 -11.60 20.84
CA PRO A 22 -3.09 -11.71 19.86
C PRO A 22 -2.90 -10.77 18.66
N TRP A 23 -3.18 -11.31 17.49
CA TRP A 23 -3.15 -10.57 16.24
C TRP A 23 -4.48 -9.87 16.00
N THR A 24 -4.42 -8.59 15.64
CA THR A 24 -5.59 -7.77 15.30
C THR A 24 -5.53 -7.43 13.82
N GLU A 25 -6.60 -7.71 13.08
CA GLU A 25 -6.74 -7.30 11.68
C GLU A 25 -6.95 -5.79 11.58
N LEU A 26 -6.20 -5.12 10.70
CA LEU A 26 -6.42 -3.72 10.37
C LEU A 26 -7.56 -3.59 9.33
N PRO A 27 -8.38 -2.53 9.43
CA PRO A 27 -9.45 -2.30 8.46
C PRO A 27 -8.90 -2.01 7.06
N ASP A 28 -9.74 -2.16 6.03
CA ASP A 28 -9.44 -1.70 4.68
C ASP A 28 -9.25 -0.18 4.63
N VAL A 29 -8.43 0.29 3.69
CA VAL A 29 -8.11 1.72 3.54
C VAL A 29 -9.04 2.39 2.55
N SER A 30 -9.42 3.64 2.82
CA SER A 30 -10.16 4.49 1.89
C SER A 30 -9.26 5.50 1.17
N PRO A 31 -9.60 5.94 -0.05
CA PRO A 31 -8.86 6.99 -0.74
C PRO A 31 -8.78 8.31 0.05
N GLN A 32 -9.83 8.63 0.82
CA GLN A 32 -9.84 9.82 1.67
C GLN A 32 -8.79 9.73 2.78
N GLN A 33 -8.65 8.57 3.42
CA GLN A 33 -7.62 8.33 4.43
C GLN A 33 -6.22 8.49 3.83
N ILE A 34 -5.94 7.94 2.64
CA ILE A 34 -4.64 8.12 1.97
C ILE A 34 -4.35 9.59 1.69
N ARG A 35 -5.33 10.34 1.17
CA ARG A 35 -5.16 11.78 0.86
C ARG A 35 -4.81 12.62 2.09
N VAL A 36 -5.50 12.37 3.21
CA VAL A 36 -5.26 13.13 4.45
C VAL A 36 -3.97 12.65 5.13
N ALA A 37 -3.69 11.33 5.14
CA ALA A 37 -2.49 10.77 5.75
C ALA A 37 -1.18 11.33 5.17
N ARG A 38 -1.18 11.75 3.89
CA ARG A 38 -0.03 12.43 3.25
C ARG A 38 0.31 13.79 3.86
N GLN A 39 -0.63 14.42 4.55
CA GLN A 39 -0.50 15.74 5.15
C GLN A 39 -0.24 15.68 6.66
N ILE A 40 -0.21 14.48 7.24
CA ILE A 40 -0.05 14.27 8.69
C ILE A 40 1.39 13.86 9.00
N HIS A 41 2.00 14.55 9.96
CA HIS A 41 3.23 14.12 10.63
C HIS A 41 2.94 13.96 12.12
N LYS A 42 2.80 12.71 12.58
CA LYS A 42 2.42 12.37 13.96
C LYS A 42 3.07 11.06 14.38
N ALA A 43 3.57 11.01 15.61
CA ALA A 43 4.04 9.77 16.23
C ALA A 43 2.85 8.89 16.65
N PHE A 44 2.97 7.58 16.48
CA PHE A 44 1.97 6.61 16.92
C PHE A 44 2.04 6.42 18.44
N SER A 45 0.88 6.27 19.08
CA SER A 45 0.78 6.02 20.52
C SER A 45 0.95 4.54 20.87
N GLY A 46 0.81 3.65 19.88
CA GLY A 46 0.80 2.20 20.06
C GLY A 46 -0.56 1.66 20.50
N ARG A 47 -1.59 2.50 20.56
CA ARG A 47 -2.97 2.12 20.89
C ARG A 47 -3.86 2.33 19.67
N LEU A 48 -4.43 1.25 19.15
CA LEU A 48 -5.17 1.23 17.89
C LEU A 48 -6.45 2.09 17.89
N ASP A 49 -7.09 2.24 19.05
CA ASP A 49 -8.35 2.99 19.20
C ASP A 49 -8.15 4.48 19.48
N THR A 50 -6.91 4.95 19.57
CA THR A 50 -6.60 6.35 19.85
C THR A 50 -7.15 7.26 18.73
N PRO A 51 -7.89 8.34 19.06
CA PRO A 51 -8.36 9.28 18.05
C PRO A 51 -7.20 10.06 17.43
N ILE A 52 -7.24 10.24 16.10
CA ILE A 52 -6.25 11.06 15.39
C ILE A 52 -6.72 12.51 15.35
N GLN A 53 -6.28 13.27 16.34
CA GLN A 53 -6.44 14.73 16.37
C GLN A 53 -5.33 15.39 15.54
N THR A 54 -5.67 15.89 14.35
CA THR A 54 -4.80 16.61 13.41
C THR A 54 -5.59 17.67 12.65
N HIS A 55 -4.91 18.64 12.03
CA HIS A 55 -5.50 19.57 11.06
C HIS A 55 -4.68 19.50 9.76
N PRO A 56 -5.24 19.00 8.64
CA PRO A 56 -6.62 18.56 8.43
C PRO A 56 -7.05 17.34 9.27
N GLU A 57 -8.35 17.24 9.52
CA GLU A 57 -8.95 16.15 10.31
C GLU A 57 -8.82 14.81 9.58
N PHE A 58 -8.34 13.78 10.29
CA PHE A 58 -8.20 12.45 9.74
C PHE A 58 -9.49 11.63 9.93
N PRO A 59 -10.05 11.03 8.86
CA PRO A 59 -11.26 10.22 8.95
C PRO A 59 -10.95 8.82 9.53
N GLY A 60 -10.71 8.76 10.84
CA GLY A 60 -10.52 7.52 11.58
C GLY A 60 -9.66 7.66 12.84
N GLN A 61 -9.48 6.53 13.51
CA GLN A 61 -8.56 6.34 14.63
C GLN A 61 -7.16 5.87 14.16
N GLU A 62 -6.26 5.66 15.12
CA GLU A 62 -4.87 5.30 14.89
C GLU A 62 -4.69 4.05 14.02
N ARG A 63 -5.53 3.02 14.17
CA ARG A 63 -5.52 1.83 13.29
C ARG A 63 -5.67 2.15 11.80
N HIS A 64 -6.49 3.14 11.46
CA HIS A 64 -6.70 3.53 10.07
C HIS A 64 -5.54 4.38 9.54
N LEU A 65 -4.96 5.22 10.40
CA LEU A 65 -3.76 5.98 10.04
C LEU A 65 -2.58 5.04 9.82
N LEU A 66 -2.40 4.05 10.70
CA LEU A 66 -1.39 3.00 10.57
C LEU A 66 -1.56 2.23 9.26
N ARG A 67 -2.79 1.76 8.97
CA ARG A 67 -3.12 1.11 7.70
C ARG A 67 -2.78 1.98 6.49
N ALA A 68 -3.08 3.27 6.55
CA ALA A 68 -2.78 4.22 5.49
C ALA A 68 -1.27 4.44 5.31
N GLN A 69 -0.48 4.46 6.39
CA GLN A 69 0.98 4.54 6.29
C GLN A 69 1.57 3.27 5.69
N ILE A 70 1.10 2.08 6.10
CA ILE A 70 1.53 0.80 5.51
C ILE A 70 1.26 0.80 4.00
N ALA A 71 0.05 1.19 3.57
CA ALA A 71 -0.30 1.28 2.15
C ALA A 71 0.70 2.14 1.37
N ARG A 72 1.03 3.33 1.89
CA ARG A 72 1.95 4.27 1.24
C ARG A 72 3.39 3.76 1.18
N ILE A 73 3.87 3.16 2.27
CA ILE A 73 5.23 2.61 2.33
C ILE A 73 5.31 1.44 1.35
N SER A 74 4.39 0.47 1.45
CA SER A 74 4.37 -0.69 0.57
C SER A 74 4.26 -0.31 -0.91
N SER A 75 3.44 0.69 -1.28
CA SER A 75 3.35 1.12 -2.68
C SER A 75 4.62 1.81 -3.19
N ALA A 76 5.40 2.44 -2.31
CA ALA A 76 6.57 3.23 -2.69
C ALA A 76 7.89 2.44 -2.60
N THR A 77 7.97 1.42 -1.74
CA THR A 77 9.24 0.79 -1.39
C THR A 77 9.27 -0.72 -1.63
N LEU A 78 8.17 -1.33 -2.08
CA LEU A 78 8.18 -2.74 -2.44
C LEU A 78 8.72 -2.88 -3.86
N VAL A 79 9.97 -3.34 -3.96
CA VAL A 79 10.71 -3.50 -5.22
C VAL A 79 11.25 -4.93 -5.33
N ALA A 80 11.56 -5.37 -6.55
CA ALA A 80 12.19 -6.64 -6.83
C ALA A 80 13.32 -6.47 -7.86
N PRO A 81 14.28 -7.41 -7.94
CA PRO A 81 15.33 -7.38 -8.95
C PRO A 81 14.77 -7.32 -10.38
N LEU A 82 15.51 -6.67 -11.27
CA LEU A 82 15.15 -6.60 -12.68
C LEU A 82 15.02 -8.02 -13.27
N GLY A 83 13.93 -8.28 -14.00
CA GLY A 83 13.64 -9.59 -14.59
C GLY A 83 13.08 -10.65 -13.63
N PHE A 84 12.82 -10.31 -12.36
CA PHE A 84 12.23 -11.25 -11.41
C PHE A 84 10.75 -11.56 -11.68
N TYR A 85 9.98 -10.54 -12.09
CA TYR A 85 8.56 -10.67 -12.46
C TYR A 85 8.38 -10.51 -13.97
N THR A 86 7.50 -11.31 -14.54
CA THR A 86 6.96 -11.13 -15.89
C THR A 86 5.54 -10.63 -15.77
N PHE A 87 5.21 -9.51 -16.42
CA PHE A 87 3.84 -9.04 -16.45
C PHE A 87 2.99 -9.98 -17.33
N GLY A 88 2.05 -10.70 -16.73
CA GLY A 88 1.05 -11.45 -17.49
C GLY A 88 -0.02 -10.51 -18.02
N ALA A 89 -0.58 -10.80 -19.20
CA ALA A 89 -1.65 -10.01 -19.81
C ALA A 89 -2.89 -9.83 -18.92
N GLU A 90 -3.09 -10.69 -17.91
CA GLU A 90 -4.18 -10.58 -16.92
C GLU A 90 -3.85 -9.64 -15.74
N GLU A 91 -2.57 -9.29 -15.50
CA GLU A 91 -2.16 -8.41 -14.39
C GLU A 91 -2.03 -6.93 -14.79
N LEU A 92 -1.97 -6.62 -16.10
CA LEU A 92 -2.15 -5.27 -16.60
C LEU A 92 -3.64 -4.91 -16.54
N GLY A 93 -4.08 -4.30 -15.45
CA GLY A 93 -5.35 -3.59 -15.44
C GLY A 93 -5.43 -2.59 -16.60
N GLU A 94 -6.63 -2.37 -17.11
CA GLU A 94 -6.96 -1.47 -18.24
C GLU A 94 -6.18 -0.14 -18.15
N GLY A 95 -5.10 0.02 -18.94
CA GLY A 95 -4.36 1.28 -19.04
C GLY A 95 -2.83 1.23 -19.14
N ALA A 96 -2.21 0.06 -19.21
CA ALA A 96 -0.79 -0.04 -19.57
C ALA A 96 -0.67 -0.43 -21.05
N GLU A 97 -0.42 0.57 -21.90
CA GLU A 97 -0.04 0.36 -23.29
C GLU A 97 1.37 -0.27 -23.31
N GLU A 98 1.52 -1.37 -24.05
CA GLU A 98 2.76 -2.10 -24.22
C GLU A 98 3.78 -1.22 -24.98
N GLU A 99 4.86 -0.78 -24.32
CA GLU A 99 6.06 -0.36 -25.05
C GLU A 99 6.82 -1.63 -25.45
N GLU A 100 6.62 -2.08 -26.69
CA GLU A 100 7.45 -3.11 -27.31
C GLU A 100 8.90 -2.60 -27.44
N GLU A 101 9.82 -3.05 -26.58
CA GLU A 101 11.24 -2.85 -26.83
C GLU A 101 11.70 -3.74 -27.99
N GLU A 102 11.84 -3.16 -29.19
CA GLU A 102 12.52 -3.81 -30.32
C GLU A 102 13.98 -4.11 -29.95
N VAL A 103 14.29 -5.37 -29.67
CA VAL A 103 15.67 -5.84 -29.50
C VAL A 103 16.35 -5.91 -30.87
N THR A 104 17.07 -4.85 -31.24
CA THR A 104 17.97 -4.88 -32.40
C THR A 104 19.19 -5.75 -32.09
N VAL A 105 19.22 -6.96 -32.65
CA VAL A 105 20.37 -7.87 -32.54
C VAL A 105 21.54 -7.29 -33.31
N GLN A 106 22.51 -6.68 -32.62
CA GLN A 106 23.79 -6.35 -33.22
C GLN A 106 24.55 -7.64 -33.54
N ARG A 107 24.54 -8.02 -34.81
CA ARG A 107 25.48 -8.99 -35.38
C ARG A 107 26.89 -8.43 -35.24
N TYR A 108 27.71 -9.03 -34.38
CA TYR A 108 29.16 -8.83 -34.39
C TYR A 108 29.76 -9.60 -35.57
N TYR A 109 30.57 -8.89 -36.37
CA TYR A 109 31.43 -9.45 -37.41
C TYR A 109 32.65 -10.17 -36.80
#